data_AF-A0A0N0SI58-F1
#
_entry.id   AF-A0A0N0SI58-F1
#
_cell.length_a   1.000
_cell.length_b   1.000
_cell.length_c   1.000
_cell.angle_alpha   90.00
_cell.angle_beta   90.00
_cell.angle_gamma   90.00
#
_symmetry.space_group_name_H-M   'P 1'
#
loop_
_entity.id
_entity.type
_entity.pdbx_description
1 polymer ?
#
loop_
_entity_poly.entity_id
_entity_poly.type
_entity_poly.pdbx_seq_one_letter_code
_entity_poly.pdbx_strand_id
1 'polypeptide(L)'
;MSLPKGLAEEVSRNLVMVARLIDEDPEQSYAYARIALRLASRVAAVREAAGFAAYATQKYSEALAEFRAAKRMTGSVELWPVMADCERGLGRPERALAMAGEPEVQKLDKAGQVEMRLVAAGARRDMGELDAAIVTLQSPELASHSVQPWTARLRYAYADALLAAGREDEAREWFAKTIEADKDGATDASDRLAELDGVEFVDAAAMDDADLDDEPDEIDEDDDQDDAEVAAAERASDQAEYYDEDDDEYEPVPDSDSDVDVTDEIVVIEDDEPRDERDEREDRDKA
;
A
#
# COMPACT_ATOMS: atom_id res chain seq x y z
N MET A 1 22.95 4.95 18.69
CA MET A 1 22.91 5.58 20.03
C MET A 1 21.98 4.74 20.89
N SER A 2 22.36 4.35 22.12
CA SER A 2 21.52 3.47 22.97
C SER A 2 20.81 4.27 24.06
N LEU A 3 19.54 3.97 24.32
CA LEU A 3 18.74 4.60 25.37
C LEU A 3 19.15 4.08 26.77
N PRO A 4 19.05 4.89 27.85
CA PRO A 4 19.16 4.39 29.21
C PRO A 4 18.12 3.28 29.47
N LYS A 5 18.49 2.25 30.24
CA LYS A 5 17.67 1.04 30.42
C LYS A 5 16.20 1.32 30.81
N GLY A 6 15.98 2.22 31.78
CA GLY A 6 14.61 2.57 32.21
C GLY A 6 13.79 3.24 31.10
N LEU A 7 14.41 4.19 30.38
CA LEU A 7 13.77 4.86 29.24
C LEU A 7 13.51 3.88 28.08
N ALA A 8 14.46 2.98 27.82
CA ALA A 8 14.31 1.94 26.81
C ALA A 8 13.11 1.03 27.12
N GLU A 9 12.93 0.64 28.38
CA GLU A 9 11.80 -0.19 28.83
C GLU A 9 10.46 0.53 28.66
N GLU A 10 10.40 1.82 29.03
CA GLU A 10 9.19 2.63 28.87
C GLU A 10 8.81 2.82 27.40
N VAL A 11 9.78 3.16 26.54
CA VAL A 11 9.57 3.25 25.09
C VAL A 11 9.10 1.92 24.53
N SER A 12 9.73 0.80 24.94
CA SER A 12 9.37 -0.53 24.44
C SER A 12 7.94 -0.92 24.81
N ARG A 13 7.46 -0.59 26.03
CA ARG A 13 6.07 -0.84 26.44
C ARG A 13 5.09 -0.08 25.55
N ASN A 14 5.38 1.18 25.24
CA ASN A 14 4.54 1.97 24.34
C ASN A 14 4.53 1.37 22.92
N LEU A 15 5.70 0.99 22.38
CA LEU A 15 5.78 0.37 21.04
C LEU A 15 5.05 -0.98 20.96
N VAL A 16 5.06 -1.77 22.03
CA VAL A 16 4.26 -3.00 22.11
C VAL A 16 2.76 -2.69 22.05
N MET A 17 2.30 -1.62 22.72
CA MET A 17 0.90 -1.21 22.64
C MET A 17 0.53 -0.68 21.25
N VAL A 18 1.42 0.05 20.57
CA VAL A 18 1.22 0.46 19.17
C VAL A 18 0.96 -0.76 18.29
N ALA A 19 1.83 -1.76 18.34
CA ALA A 19 1.71 -2.95 17.49
C ALA A 19 0.47 -3.81 17.80
N ARG A 20 -0.01 -3.81 19.05
CA ARG A 20 -1.21 -4.56 19.44
C ARG A 20 -2.50 -3.90 19.01
N LEU A 21 -2.54 -2.57 19.03
CA LEU A 21 -3.76 -1.81 18.86
C LEU A 21 -3.92 -1.25 17.45
N ILE A 22 -2.89 -1.29 16.60
CA ILE A 22 -2.95 -0.60 15.29
C ILE A 22 -4.12 -1.06 14.40
N ASP A 23 -4.53 -2.33 14.49
CA ASP A 23 -5.64 -2.87 13.70
C ASP A 23 -6.99 -2.83 14.45
N GLU A 24 -6.97 -2.83 15.79
CA GLU A 24 -8.19 -2.90 16.63
C GLU A 24 -8.67 -1.52 17.13
N ASP A 25 -7.74 -0.66 17.54
CA ASP A 25 -7.98 0.70 18.07
C ASP A 25 -6.83 1.65 17.62
N PRO A 26 -6.87 2.11 16.35
CA PRO A 26 -5.81 2.96 15.77
C PRO A 26 -5.59 4.26 16.54
N GLU A 27 -6.64 4.83 17.12
CA GLU A 27 -6.64 6.07 17.90
C GLU A 27 -5.85 5.89 19.20
N GLN A 28 -6.09 4.81 19.93
CA GLN A 28 -5.33 4.45 21.12
C GLN A 28 -3.89 4.07 20.77
N SER A 29 -3.67 3.37 19.65
CA SER A 29 -2.33 3.09 19.10
C SER A 29 -1.55 4.39 18.85
N TYR A 30 -2.18 5.37 18.19
CA TYR A 30 -1.60 6.69 17.94
C TYR A 30 -1.25 7.42 19.25
N ALA A 31 -2.10 7.34 20.29
CA ALA A 31 -1.80 7.94 21.59
C ALA A 31 -0.51 7.35 22.21
N TYR A 32 -0.33 6.02 22.17
CA TYR A 32 0.90 5.37 22.65
C TYR A 32 2.12 5.75 21.80
N ALA A 33 1.95 5.85 20.48
CA ALA A 33 3.05 6.24 19.59
C ALA A 33 3.53 7.67 19.87
N ARG A 34 2.60 8.61 20.17
CA ARG A 34 2.94 9.99 20.57
C ARG A 34 3.72 10.04 21.89
N ILE A 35 3.40 9.16 22.84
CA ILE A 35 4.18 9.03 24.09
C ILE A 35 5.59 8.54 23.78
N ALA A 36 5.73 7.46 23.01
CA ALA A 36 7.03 6.93 22.61
C ALA A 36 7.88 7.98 21.88
N LEU A 37 7.27 8.74 20.97
CA LEU A 37 7.93 9.80 20.20
C LEU A 37 8.44 10.94 21.10
N ARG A 38 7.65 11.37 22.10
CA ARG A 38 8.08 12.37 23.11
C ARG A 38 9.29 11.88 23.92
N LEU A 39 9.32 10.59 24.24
CA LEU A 39 10.39 9.98 25.03
C LEU A 39 11.68 9.75 24.21
N ALA A 40 11.57 9.41 22.92
CA ALA A 40 12.70 8.91 22.13
C ALA A 40 12.66 9.28 20.64
N SER A 41 12.37 10.54 20.30
CA SER A 41 12.35 11.05 18.91
C SER A 41 13.67 10.91 18.13
N ARG A 42 14.78 10.56 18.78
CA ARG A 42 16.07 10.26 18.12
C ARG A 42 16.27 8.78 17.81
N VAL A 43 15.23 7.96 17.95
CA VAL A 43 15.24 6.53 17.60
C VAL A 43 14.40 6.32 16.36
N ALA A 44 15.00 5.82 15.27
CA ALA A 44 14.31 5.66 13.99
C ALA A 44 13.07 4.77 14.09
N ALA A 45 13.19 3.61 14.76
CA ALA A 45 12.07 2.70 14.98
C ALA A 45 10.88 3.34 15.74
N VAL A 46 11.14 4.33 16.60
CA VAL A 46 10.07 5.08 17.29
C VAL A 46 9.34 6.00 16.32
N ARG A 47 10.08 6.63 15.39
CA ARG A 47 9.49 7.45 14.33
C ARG A 47 8.70 6.62 13.34
N GLU A 48 9.21 5.45 12.95
CA GLU A 48 8.48 4.52 12.08
C GLU A 48 7.15 4.10 12.72
N ALA A 49 7.17 3.68 13.99
CA ALA A 49 5.95 3.32 14.72
C ALA A 49 4.96 4.50 14.84
N ALA A 50 5.46 5.72 15.09
CA ALA A 50 4.64 6.92 15.09
C ALA A 50 4.06 7.23 13.71
N GLY A 51 4.84 7.05 12.65
CA GLY A 51 4.39 7.21 11.27
C GLY A 51 3.28 6.22 10.92
N PHE A 52 3.43 4.93 11.25
CA PHE A 52 2.39 3.93 11.00
C PHE A 52 1.13 4.16 11.83
N ALA A 53 1.23 4.56 13.10
CA ALA A 53 0.05 4.87 13.90
C ALA A 53 -0.67 6.15 13.42
N ALA A 54 0.08 7.17 12.96
CA ALA A 54 -0.50 8.34 12.31
C ALA A 54 -1.17 7.98 10.98
N TYR A 55 -0.53 7.09 10.20
CA TYR A 55 -1.07 6.60 8.93
C TYR A 55 -2.39 5.85 9.12
N ALA A 56 -2.47 4.95 10.11
CA ALA A 56 -3.68 4.20 10.44
C ALA A 56 -4.85 5.11 10.87
N THR A 57 -4.54 6.26 11.47
CA THR A 57 -5.53 7.30 11.84
C THR A 57 -5.71 8.38 10.76
N GLN A 58 -5.25 8.11 9.53
CA GLN A 58 -5.36 8.99 8.35
C GLN A 58 -4.74 10.39 8.53
N LYS A 59 -3.82 10.55 9.48
CA LYS A 59 -3.04 11.78 9.69
C LYS A 59 -1.84 11.80 8.75
N TYR A 60 -2.11 11.79 7.44
CA TYR A 60 -1.10 11.58 6.41
C TYR A 60 0.05 12.58 6.44
N SER A 61 -0.24 13.85 6.78
CA SER A 61 0.81 14.88 6.92
C SER A 61 1.79 14.56 8.06
N GLU A 62 1.29 14.12 9.21
CA GLU A 62 2.14 13.71 10.35
C GLU A 62 2.90 12.43 10.03
N ALA A 63 2.21 11.44 9.43
CA ALA A 63 2.81 10.18 9.04
C ALA A 63 3.99 10.39 8.07
N LEU A 64 3.79 11.21 7.04
CA LEU A 64 4.81 11.54 6.05
C LEU A 64 6.03 12.24 6.68
N ALA A 65 5.82 13.17 7.61
CA ALA A 65 6.91 13.82 8.33
C ALA A 65 7.75 12.82 9.13
N GLU A 66 7.10 11.88 9.83
CA GLU A 66 7.79 10.85 10.61
C GLU A 66 8.52 9.83 9.72
N PHE A 67 7.93 9.39 8.61
CA PHE A 67 8.60 8.51 7.65
C PHE A 67 9.80 9.18 6.98
N ARG A 68 9.70 10.46 6.60
CA ARG A 68 10.85 11.24 6.09
C ARG A 68 11.97 11.33 7.12
N ALA A 69 11.63 11.58 8.38
CA ALA A 69 12.59 11.62 9.46
C ALA A 69 13.25 10.25 9.70
N ALA A 70 12.49 9.15 9.71
CA ALA A 70 13.02 7.79 9.79
C ALA A 70 13.96 7.48 8.61
N LYS A 71 13.56 7.77 7.37
CA LYS A 71 14.39 7.63 6.17
C LYS A 71 15.69 8.41 6.26
N ARG A 72 15.68 9.66 6.73
CA ARG A 72 16.92 10.45 6.93
C ARG A 72 17.85 9.82 7.96
N MET A 73 17.30 9.16 8.99
CA MET A 73 18.08 8.55 10.06
C MET A 73 18.69 7.19 9.67
N THR A 74 17.98 6.40 8.86
CA THR A 74 18.37 5.03 8.51
C THR A 74 18.98 4.91 7.12
N GLY A 75 18.62 5.82 6.21
CA GLY A 75 18.87 5.70 4.77
C GLY A 75 18.04 4.62 4.08
N SER A 76 17.12 3.96 4.80
CA SER A 76 16.28 2.88 4.25
C SER A 76 15.24 3.44 3.28
N VAL A 77 14.98 2.69 2.20
CA VAL A 77 13.93 3.00 1.23
C VAL A 77 12.65 2.21 1.48
N GLU A 78 12.60 1.34 2.49
CA GLU A 78 11.45 0.44 2.73
C GLU A 78 10.13 1.19 2.95
N LEU A 79 10.20 2.41 3.48
CA LEU A 79 9.03 3.28 3.71
C LEU A 79 8.60 4.06 2.45
N TRP A 80 9.31 3.92 1.33
CA TRP A 80 9.03 4.69 0.11
C TRP A 80 7.59 4.51 -0.40
N PRO A 81 7.03 3.28 -0.48
CA PRO A 81 5.65 3.10 -0.92
C PRO A 81 4.63 3.77 0.01
N VAL A 82 4.77 3.64 1.34
CA VAL A 82 3.84 4.26 2.30
C VAL A 82 3.96 5.79 2.30
N MET A 83 5.15 6.34 2.07
CA MET A 83 5.32 7.79 1.86
C MET A 83 4.58 8.28 0.61
N ALA A 84 4.65 7.54 -0.50
CA ALA A 84 3.90 7.86 -1.71
C ALA A 84 2.39 7.72 -1.48
N ASP A 85 1.95 6.75 -0.68
CA ASP A 85 0.54 6.58 -0.33
C ASP A 85 0.02 7.71 0.58
N CYS A 86 0.85 8.24 1.49
CA CYS A 86 0.52 9.46 2.22
C CYS A 86 0.28 10.65 1.29
N GLU A 87 1.06 10.82 0.22
CA GLU A 87 0.81 11.90 -0.76
C GLU A 87 -0.55 11.71 -1.46
N ARG A 88 -0.95 10.48 -1.79
CA ARG A 88 -2.32 10.19 -2.27
C ARG A 88 -3.37 10.56 -1.24
N GLY A 89 -3.19 10.16 0.02
CA GLY A 89 -4.10 10.50 1.13
C GLY A 89 -4.22 12.01 1.38
N LEU A 90 -3.21 12.80 0.99
CA LEU A 90 -3.22 14.26 0.99
C LEU A 90 -3.87 14.88 -0.27
N GLY A 91 -4.42 14.06 -1.16
CA GLY A 91 -5.03 14.51 -2.42
C GLY A 91 -4.01 14.90 -3.49
N ARG A 92 -2.81 14.33 -3.47
CA ARG A 92 -1.72 14.61 -4.42
C ARG A 92 -1.29 13.35 -5.20
N PRO A 93 -2.20 12.70 -5.94
CA PRO A 93 -1.91 11.46 -6.65
C PRO A 93 -0.77 11.60 -7.68
N GLU A 94 -0.62 12.77 -8.31
CA GLU A 94 0.47 13.06 -9.25
C GLU A 94 1.84 12.95 -8.56
N ARG A 95 1.93 13.35 -7.29
CA ARG A 95 3.18 13.25 -6.52
C ARG A 95 3.53 11.80 -6.23
N ALA A 96 2.55 10.96 -5.93
CA ALA A 96 2.75 9.53 -5.74
C ALA A 96 3.23 8.83 -7.02
N LEU A 97 2.72 9.24 -8.19
CA LEU A 97 3.22 8.76 -9.47
C LEU A 97 4.64 9.21 -9.78
N ALA A 98 4.98 10.47 -9.46
CA ALA A 98 6.35 10.95 -9.59
C ALA A 98 7.30 10.07 -8.73
N MET A 99 6.93 9.81 -7.47
CA MET A 99 7.70 8.94 -6.58
C MET A 99 7.84 7.49 -7.10
N ALA A 100 6.86 6.97 -7.82
CA ALA A 100 6.93 5.65 -8.45
C ALA A 100 7.96 5.58 -9.60
N GLY A 101 8.35 6.72 -10.17
CA GLY A 101 9.38 6.84 -11.20
C GLY A 101 10.80 7.03 -10.67
N GLU A 102 10.97 7.18 -9.36
CA GLU A 102 12.27 7.51 -8.75
C GLU A 102 13.21 6.30 -8.59
N PRO A 103 14.55 6.52 -8.53
CA PRO A 103 15.54 5.46 -8.34
C PRO A 103 15.38 4.66 -7.04
N GLU A 104 14.73 5.22 -6.01
CA GLU A 104 14.38 4.51 -4.78
C GLU A 104 13.63 3.20 -5.02
N VAL A 105 12.75 3.17 -6.03
CA VAL A 105 11.94 1.99 -6.34
C VAL A 105 12.81 0.79 -6.73
N GLN A 106 13.94 1.02 -7.39
CA GLN A 106 14.86 -0.04 -7.79
C GLN A 106 15.63 -0.64 -6.60
N LYS A 107 15.67 0.06 -5.46
CA LYS A 107 16.35 -0.38 -4.23
C LYS A 107 15.41 -1.18 -3.32
N LEU A 108 14.10 -1.16 -3.59
CA LEU A 108 13.11 -1.96 -2.87
C LEU A 108 13.29 -3.44 -3.18
N ASP A 109 12.98 -4.27 -2.18
CA ASP A 109 12.81 -5.69 -2.40
C ASP A 109 11.55 -5.97 -3.24
N LYS A 110 11.29 -7.25 -3.53
CA LYS A 110 10.17 -7.61 -4.38
C LYS A 110 8.82 -7.21 -3.76
N ALA A 111 8.67 -7.33 -2.45
CA ALA A 111 7.46 -6.90 -1.75
C ALA A 111 7.27 -5.38 -1.92
N GLY A 112 8.29 -4.58 -1.59
CA GLY A 112 8.24 -3.12 -1.73
C GLY A 112 7.96 -2.65 -3.16
N GLN A 113 8.49 -3.33 -4.18
CA GLN A 113 8.16 -3.03 -5.59
C GLN A 113 6.69 -3.29 -5.92
N VAL A 114 6.09 -4.36 -5.38
CA VAL A 114 4.65 -4.64 -5.55
C VAL A 114 3.81 -3.61 -4.79
N GLU A 115 4.22 -3.25 -3.58
CA GLU A 115 3.59 -2.19 -2.79
C GLU A 115 3.58 -0.86 -3.54
N MET A 116 4.72 -0.45 -4.10
CA MET A 116 4.82 0.77 -4.91
C MET A 116 3.91 0.72 -6.14
N ARG A 117 3.81 -0.45 -6.80
CA ARG A 117 2.90 -0.66 -7.94
C ARG A 117 1.43 -0.49 -7.54
N LEU A 118 1.04 -1.01 -6.38
CA LEU A 118 -0.32 -0.87 -5.85
C LEU A 118 -0.65 0.60 -5.57
N VAL A 119 0.27 1.34 -4.95
CA VAL A 119 0.13 2.78 -4.70
C VAL A 119 0.03 3.56 -6.02
N ALA A 120 0.88 3.27 -7.00
CA ALA A 120 0.84 3.93 -8.31
C ALA A 120 -0.46 3.66 -9.07
N ALA A 121 -0.98 2.44 -9.02
CA ALA A 121 -2.27 2.11 -9.61
C ALA A 121 -3.42 2.83 -8.89
N GLY A 122 -3.38 2.91 -7.56
CA GLY A 122 -4.31 3.71 -6.77
C GLY A 122 -4.30 5.18 -7.17
N ALA A 123 -3.12 5.80 -7.30
CA ALA A 123 -2.99 7.19 -7.73
C ALA A 123 -3.61 7.44 -9.11
N ARG A 124 -3.43 6.51 -10.06
CA ARG A 124 -4.10 6.59 -11.37
C ARG A 124 -5.62 6.53 -11.26
N ARG A 125 -6.16 5.67 -10.38
CA ARG A 125 -7.60 5.60 -10.13
C ARG A 125 -8.14 6.90 -9.53
N ASP A 126 -7.41 7.50 -8.59
CA ASP A 126 -7.79 8.78 -7.97
C ASP A 126 -7.91 9.91 -9.02
N MET A 127 -7.12 9.83 -10.11
CA MET A 127 -7.17 10.74 -11.26
C MET A 127 -8.17 10.31 -12.36
N GLY A 128 -8.88 9.20 -12.18
CA GLY A 128 -9.81 8.65 -13.19
C GLY A 128 -9.14 7.90 -14.36
N GLU A 129 -7.83 7.66 -14.29
CA GLU A 129 -7.06 6.96 -15.33
C GLU A 129 -7.17 5.42 -15.18
N LEU A 130 -8.39 4.88 -15.25
CA LEU A 130 -8.67 3.47 -14.93
C LEU A 130 -7.91 2.47 -15.81
N ASP A 131 -7.85 2.70 -17.13
CA ASP A 131 -7.10 1.82 -18.04
C ASP A 131 -5.61 1.78 -17.70
N ALA A 132 -5.04 2.93 -17.34
CA ALA A 132 -3.64 3.00 -16.98
C ALA A 132 -3.38 2.37 -15.59
N ALA A 133 -4.33 2.42 -14.67
CA ALA A 133 -4.26 1.69 -13.40
C ALA A 133 -4.23 0.17 -13.63
N ILE A 134 -5.10 -0.34 -14.51
CA ILE A 134 -5.14 -1.75 -14.91
C ILE A 134 -3.78 -2.17 -15.49
N VAL A 135 -3.25 -1.41 -16.46
CA VAL A 135 -1.94 -1.69 -17.06
C VAL A 135 -0.81 -1.64 -16.02
N THR A 136 -0.87 -0.71 -15.08
CA THR A 136 0.15 -0.58 -14.01
C THR A 136 0.20 -1.83 -13.14
N LEU A 137 -0.95 -2.45 -12.84
CA LEU A 137 -1.06 -3.66 -12.03
C LEU A 137 -0.68 -4.94 -12.78
N GLN A 138 -0.68 -4.93 -14.11
CA GLN A 138 -0.27 -6.08 -14.92
C GLN A 138 1.24 -6.32 -14.75
N SER A 139 1.58 -7.38 -14.01
CA SER A 139 2.95 -7.76 -13.77
C SER A 139 3.12 -9.29 -13.69
N PRO A 140 4.36 -9.80 -13.78
CA PRO A 140 4.62 -11.23 -13.56
C PRO A 140 4.14 -11.72 -12.20
N GLU A 141 4.16 -10.86 -11.18
CA GLU A 141 3.68 -11.18 -9.84
C GLU A 141 2.15 -11.38 -9.79
N LEU A 142 1.37 -10.64 -10.60
CA LEU A 142 -0.08 -10.81 -10.70
C LEU A 142 -0.46 -12.19 -11.28
N ALA A 143 0.30 -12.65 -12.28
CA ALA A 143 0.08 -13.92 -12.96
C ALA A 143 0.68 -15.14 -12.23
N SER A 144 1.44 -14.92 -11.14
CA SER A 144 2.11 -15.99 -10.41
C SER A 144 1.12 -16.94 -9.71
N HIS A 145 1.41 -18.24 -9.77
CA HIS A 145 0.73 -19.28 -8.98
C HIS A 145 1.27 -19.39 -7.55
N SER A 146 2.47 -18.86 -7.27
CA SER A 146 3.01 -18.83 -5.91
C SER A 146 2.26 -17.78 -5.09
N VAL A 147 1.66 -18.21 -3.99
CA VAL A 147 1.01 -17.33 -3.02
C VAL A 147 2.09 -16.68 -2.15
N GLN A 148 2.18 -15.36 -2.26
CA GLN A 148 3.06 -14.48 -1.50
C GLN A 148 2.19 -13.57 -0.63
N PRO A 149 2.76 -12.90 0.41
CA PRO A 149 1.99 -12.03 1.29
C PRO A 149 1.18 -10.94 0.57
N TRP A 150 1.67 -10.43 -0.57
CA TRP A 150 1.00 -9.41 -1.38
C TRP A 150 -0.02 -9.95 -2.39
N THR A 151 -0.10 -11.28 -2.59
CA THR A 151 -0.85 -11.86 -3.72
C THR A 151 -2.33 -11.55 -3.68
N ALA A 152 -2.98 -11.72 -2.52
CA ALA A 152 -4.39 -11.40 -2.36
C ALA A 152 -4.66 -9.92 -2.64
N ARG A 153 -3.89 -9.02 -2.01
CA ARG A 153 -4.02 -7.57 -2.20
C ARG A 153 -3.80 -7.11 -3.64
N LEU A 154 -2.81 -7.69 -4.34
CA LEU A 154 -2.53 -7.37 -5.74
C LEU A 154 -3.67 -7.79 -6.67
N ARG A 155 -4.22 -8.99 -6.48
CA ARG A 155 -5.34 -9.50 -7.27
C ARG A 155 -6.63 -8.74 -6.97
N TYR A 156 -6.86 -8.39 -5.70
CA TYR A 156 -7.98 -7.56 -5.28
C TYR A 156 -7.96 -6.21 -5.98
N ALA A 157 -6.83 -5.49 -5.91
CA ALA A 157 -6.69 -4.18 -6.54
C ALA A 157 -6.89 -4.25 -8.07
N TYR A 158 -6.46 -5.35 -8.70
CA TYR A 158 -6.70 -5.57 -10.13
C TYR A 158 -8.17 -5.83 -10.46
N ALA A 159 -8.85 -6.65 -9.66
CA ALA A 159 -10.28 -6.90 -9.80
C ALA A 159 -11.10 -5.61 -9.61
N ASP A 160 -10.77 -4.82 -8.60
CA ASP A 160 -11.46 -3.56 -8.30
C ASP A 160 -11.20 -2.50 -9.39
N ALA A 161 -9.99 -2.44 -9.96
CA ALA A 161 -9.69 -1.58 -11.10
C ALA A 161 -10.45 -2.00 -12.38
N LEU A 162 -10.58 -3.31 -12.64
CA LEU A 162 -11.39 -3.84 -13.75
C LEU A 162 -12.87 -3.49 -13.57
N LEU A 163 -13.40 -3.67 -12.36
CA LEU A 163 -14.79 -3.38 -12.04
C LEU A 163 -15.09 -1.89 -12.24
N ALA A 164 -14.22 -1.00 -11.73
CA ALA A 164 -14.35 0.44 -11.93
C ALA A 164 -14.35 0.83 -13.42
N ALA A 165 -13.63 0.09 -14.27
CA ALA A 165 -13.61 0.29 -15.72
C ALA A 165 -14.80 -0.36 -16.47
N GLY A 166 -15.77 -0.95 -15.75
CA GLY A 166 -16.93 -1.63 -16.32
C GLY A 166 -16.63 -3.00 -16.92
N ARG A 167 -15.48 -3.60 -16.60
CA ARG A 167 -15.06 -4.94 -17.08
C ARG A 167 -15.48 -6.01 -16.07
N GLU A 168 -16.79 -6.09 -15.81
CA GLU A 168 -17.38 -6.91 -14.73
C GLU A 168 -17.02 -8.40 -14.83
N ASP A 169 -17.06 -8.98 -16.04
CA ASP A 169 -16.76 -10.41 -16.23
C ASP A 169 -15.33 -10.76 -15.82
N GLU A 170 -14.37 -9.90 -16.19
CA GLU A 170 -12.97 -10.08 -15.78
C GLU A 170 -12.79 -9.80 -14.29
N ALA A 171 -13.46 -8.78 -13.75
CA ALA A 171 -13.42 -8.47 -12.32
C ALA A 171 -13.88 -9.68 -11.49
N ARG A 172 -14.98 -10.32 -11.89
CA ARG A 172 -15.51 -11.55 -11.28
C ARG A 172 -14.45 -12.65 -11.21
N GLU A 173 -13.77 -12.94 -12.31
CA GLU A 173 -12.69 -13.94 -12.34
C GLU A 173 -11.54 -13.58 -11.38
N TRP A 174 -11.19 -12.31 -11.27
CA TRP A 174 -10.08 -11.87 -10.41
C TRP A 174 -10.46 -11.76 -8.93
N PHE A 175 -11.71 -11.46 -8.59
CA PHE A 175 -12.20 -11.60 -7.22
C PHE A 175 -12.15 -13.07 -6.79
N ALA A 176 -12.57 -14.02 -7.63
CA ALA A 176 -12.44 -15.45 -7.33
C ALA A 176 -10.97 -15.86 -7.06
N LYS A 177 -10.03 -15.38 -7.89
CA LYS A 177 -8.58 -15.62 -7.68
C LYS A 177 -8.03 -14.92 -6.44
N THR A 178 -8.66 -13.85 -5.98
CA THR A 178 -8.32 -13.19 -4.71
C THR A 178 -8.71 -14.09 -3.54
N ILE A 179 -9.95 -14.60 -3.52
CA ILE A 179 -10.45 -15.53 -2.50
C ILE A 179 -9.55 -16.76 -2.37
N GLU A 180 -9.10 -17.33 -3.49
CA GLU A 180 -8.17 -18.48 -3.48
C GLU A 180 -6.81 -18.17 -2.82
N ALA A 181 -6.35 -16.91 -2.90
CA ALA A 181 -5.08 -16.48 -2.33
C ALA A 181 -5.21 -15.96 -0.89
N ASP A 182 -6.40 -15.48 -0.51
CA ASP A 182 -6.68 -14.82 0.77
C ASP A 182 -7.01 -15.82 1.88
N LYS A 183 -5.97 -16.51 2.37
CA LYS A 183 -6.12 -17.56 3.39
C LYS A 183 -6.48 -17.03 4.78
N ASP A 184 -6.16 -15.77 5.03
CA ASP A 184 -6.33 -15.13 6.33
C ASP A 184 -7.61 -14.28 6.40
N GLY A 185 -8.37 -14.20 5.29
CA GLY A 185 -9.61 -13.41 5.21
C GLY A 185 -9.35 -11.91 5.33
N ALA A 186 -8.25 -11.43 4.77
CA ALA A 186 -7.83 -10.03 4.83
C ALA A 186 -8.59 -9.12 3.85
N THR A 187 -9.40 -9.68 2.95
CA THR A 187 -10.18 -8.95 1.94
C THR A 187 -11.64 -9.34 1.98
N ASP A 188 -12.51 -8.43 1.54
CA ASP A 188 -13.95 -8.63 1.34
C ASP A 188 -14.26 -9.23 -0.06
N ALA A 189 -13.29 -9.86 -0.73
CA ALA A 189 -13.44 -10.34 -2.11
C ALA A 189 -14.61 -11.30 -2.32
N SER A 190 -14.95 -12.09 -1.29
CA SER A 190 -16.12 -12.98 -1.31
C SER A 190 -17.44 -12.20 -1.38
N ASP A 191 -17.55 -11.12 -0.62
CA ASP A 191 -18.76 -10.30 -0.57
C ASP A 191 -18.92 -9.54 -1.88
N ARG A 192 -17.83 -8.94 -2.38
CA ARG A 192 -17.78 -8.27 -3.70
C ARG A 192 -18.18 -9.22 -4.84
N LEU A 193 -17.75 -10.47 -4.78
CA LEU A 193 -18.13 -11.47 -5.78
C LEU A 193 -19.62 -11.82 -5.71
N ALA A 194 -20.17 -11.98 -4.50
CA ALA A 194 -21.60 -12.23 -4.31
C ALA A 194 -22.47 -11.07 -4.80
N GLU A 195 -22.07 -9.83 -4.54
CA GLU A 195 -22.72 -8.62 -5.08
C GLU A 195 -22.80 -8.66 -6.62
N LEU A 196 -21.68 -9.01 -7.29
CA LEU A 196 -21.63 -9.13 -8.76
C LEU A 196 -22.48 -10.28 -9.32
N ASP A 197 -22.85 -11.25 -8.50
CA ASP A 197 -23.74 -12.36 -8.85
C ASP A 197 -25.20 -12.09 -8.43
N GLY A 198 -25.48 -10.90 -7.89
CA GLY A 198 -26.82 -10.47 -7.47
C GLY A 198 -27.30 -11.08 -6.15
N VAL A 199 -26.37 -11.53 -5.30
CA VAL A 199 -26.65 -12.03 -3.96
C VAL A 199 -26.32 -10.94 -2.95
N GLU A 200 -27.35 -10.34 -2.34
CA GLU A 200 -27.18 -9.41 -1.23
C GLU A 200 -27.12 -10.16 0.10
N PHE A 201 -26.04 -9.98 0.85
CA PHE A 201 -25.97 -10.44 2.24
C PHE A 201 -26.70 -9.42 3.12
N VAL A 202 -27.88 -9.80 3.62
CA VAL A 202 -28.53 -9.08 4.72
C VAL A 202 -27.86 -9.49 6.03
N ASP A 203 -27.44 -8.51 6.82
CA ASP A 203 -26.98 -8.76 8.18
C ASP A 203 -28.12 -9.43 8.95
N ALA A 204 -27.88 -10.65 9.47
CA ALA A 204 -28.88 -11.38 10.23
C ALA A 204 -29.31 -10.61 11.49
N ALA A 205 -28.46 -9.71 12.02
CA ALA A 205 -28.84 -8.80 13.10
C ALA A 205 -29.85 -7.72 12.68
N ALA A 206 -29.95 -7.41 11.38
CA ALA A 206 -30.94 -6.49 10.82
C ALA A 206 -32.28 -7.18 10.48
N MET A 207 -32.35 -8.51 10.50
CA MET A 207 -33.61 -9.25 10.28
C MET A 207 -34.43 -9.47 11.55
N ASP A 208 -33.88 -9.17 12.74
CA ASP A 208 -34.61 -9.28 14.02
C ASP A 208 -35.61 -8.12 14.24
N ASP A 209 -35.62 -7.12 13.35
CA ASP A 209 -36.55 -5.97 13.38
C ASP A 209 -37.67 -6.07 12.33
N ALA A 210 -37.72 -7.17 11.57
CA ALA A 210 -38.76 -7.43 10.56
C ALA A 210 -39.82 -8.43 11.05
N ASP A 211 -40.33 -8.23 12.28
CA ASP A 211 -41.53 -8.93 12.78
C ASP A 211 -42.61 -7.91 13.21
N LEU A 212 -43.57 -7.72 12.30
CA LEU A 212 -44.98 -7.33 12.52
C LEU A 212 -45.29 -5.90 13.04
N ASP A 213 -45.67 -5.02 12.09
CA ASP A 213 -46.52 -3.84 12.34
C ASP A 213 -47.84 -4.22 13.04
N ASP A 214 -48.05 -3.75 14.28
CA ASP A 214 -49.35 -3.23 14.75
C ASP A 214 -49.16 -2.22 15.91
N GLU A 215 -49.10 -0.94 15.52
CA GLU A 215 -49.40 0.32 16.23
C GLU A 215 -48.54 0.90 17.40
N PRO A 216 -48.52 2.25 17.55
CA PRO A 216 -47.43 3.04 18.15
C PRO A 216 -47.74 3.70 19.52
N ASP A 217 -46.78 4.52 19.97
CA ASP A 217 -46.71 5.43 21.15
C ASP A 217 -46.27 4.74 22.47
N GLU A 218 -45.33 5.26 23.28
CA GLU A 218 -45.08 6.64 23.71
C GLU A 218 -43.59 6.89 24.03
N ILE A 219 -43.22 8.17 23.96
CA ILE A 219 -41.95 8.77 24.38
C ILE A 219 -42.00 8.96 25.91
N ASP A 220 -40.94 8.60 26.63
CA ASP A 220 -40.64 9.20 27.93
C ASP A 220 -39.12 9.44 28.06
N GLU A 221 -38.80 10.72 28.31
CA GLU A 221 -37.49 11.25 28.66
C GLU A 221 -37.20 11.01 30.16
N ASP A 222 -35.90 10.92 30.47
CA ASP A 222 -35.18 11.29 31.72
C ASP A 222 -34.08 10.24 31.97
N ASP A 223 -32.83 10.52 31.59
CA ASP A 223 -31.80 11.25 32.35
C ASP A 223 -31.41 10.51 33.64
N ASP A 224 -30.21 9.91 33.63
CA ASP A 224 -29.27 10.12 34.73
C ASP A 224 -27.86 9.60 34.38
N GLN A 225 -26.94 10.47 34.74
CA GLN A 225 -25.50 10.53 34.56
C GLN A 225 -24.79 9.53 35.50
N ASP A 226 -23.68 8.91 35.06
CA ASP A 226 -22.50 8.84 35.93
C ASP A 226 -21.19 8.57 35.17
N ASP A 227 -20.20 9.34 35.59
CA ASP A 227 -18.85 9.50 35.08
C ASP A 227 -17.92 8.32 35.45
N ALA A 228 -17.00 7.95 34.55
CA ALA A 228 -15.63 7.56 34.94
C ALA A 228 -14.63 7.54 33.76
N GLU A 229 -13.74 8.54 33.77
CA GLU A 229 -12.29 8.38 33.59
C GLU A 229 -11.68 8.42 32.16
N VAL A 230 -11.59 9.62 31.57
CA VAL A 230 -10.43 9.99 30.72
C VAL A 230 -10.03 11.46 30.90
N ALA A 231 -9.67 11.86 32.12
CA ALA A 231 -9.11 13.18 32.40
C ALA A 231 -7.59 13.20 32.22
N ALA A 232 -7.08 13.09 30.98
CA ALA A 232 -5.68 13.41 30.68
C ALA A 232 -5.38 13.64 29.18
N ALA A 233 -6.18 14.42 28.45
CA ALA A 233 -5.79 14.85 27.10
C ALA A 233 -6.07 16.31 26.74
N GLU A 234 -6.53 17.14 27.69
CA GLU A 234 -6.63 18.58 27.47
C GLU A 234 -5.66 19.35 28.34
N ARG A 235 -4.40 19.42 27.90
CA ARG A 235 -3.58 20.62 28.09
C ARG A 235 -2.69 20.86 26.87
N ALA A 236 -2.90 22.05 26.31
CA ALA A 236 -2.11 22.76 25.33
C ALA A 236 -2.18 22.22 23.89
N SER A 237 -3.11 22.80 23.13
CA SER A 237 -2.88 23.17 21.75
C SER A 237 -1.63 24.04 21.65
N ASP A 238 -0.47 23.41 21.49
CA ASP A 238 0.63 24.05 20.78
C ASP A 238 0.56 23.53 19.35
N GLN A 239 -0.15 24.31 18.55
CA GLN A 239 -0.01 24.36 17.11
C GLN A 239 1.47 24.64 16.81
N ALA A 240 2.27 23.57 16.72
CA ALA A 240 3.52 23.63 16.02
C ALA A 240 3.15 23.78 14.55
N GLU A 241 3.12 25.02 14.05
CA GLU A 241 3.25 25.27 12.62
C GLU A 241 4.55 24.59 12.18
N TYR A 242 4.41 23.38 11.63
CA TYR A 242 5.48 22.67 10.96
C TYR A 242 5.71 23.39 9.63
N TYR A 243 6.47 24.49 9.68
CA TYR A 243 7.18 24.97 8.50
C TYR A 243 8.27 23.94 8.21
N ASP A 244 8.04 23.10 7.21
CA ASP A 244 9.13 22.44 6.48
C ASP A 244 9.81 23.60 5.71
N GLU A 245 10.81 24.22 6.32
CA GLU A 245 11.64 25.25 5.66
C GLU A 245 12.64 24.63 4.66
N ASP A 246 12.62 23.30 4.50
CA ASP A 246 13.40 22.54 3.53
C ASP A 246 12.46 21.83 2.52
N ASP A 247 11.54 22.59 1.90
CA ASP A 247 11.08 22.27 0.54
C ASP A 247 12.24 22.60 -0.40
N ASP A 248 13.27 21.75 -0.40
CA ASP A 248 14.23 21.69 -1.50
C ASP A 248 13.42 21.25 -2.72
N GLU A 249 12.89 22.26 -3.42
CA GLU A 249 12.45 22.19 -4.80
C GLU A 249 13.48 21.35 -5.56
N TYR A 250 13.10 20.12 -5.88
CA TYR A 250 13.92 19.22 -6.66
C TYR A 250 14.02 19.82 -8.07
N GLU A 251 15.04 20.63 -8.31
CA GLU A 251 15.33 21.13 -9.65
C GLU A 251 15.71 19.94 -10.53
N PRO A 252 15.01 19.74 -11.68
CA PRO A 252 15.41 18.73 -12.64
C PRO A 252 16.81 19.08 -13.16
N VAL A 253 17.72 18.10 -13.11
CA VAL A 253 19.05 18.19 -13.72
C VAL A 253 18.88 18.55 -15.19
N PRO A 254 19.48 19.65 -15.70
CA PRO A 254 19.37 19.97 -17.12
C PRO A 254 20.08 18.89 -17.94
N ASP A 255 19.39 18.38 -18.96
CA ASP A 255 19.94 17.50 -19.98
C ASP A 255 21.26 18.08 -20.49
N SER A 256 22.36 17.40 -20.20
CA SER A 256 23.62 17.67 -20.87
C SER A 256 23.52 17.07 -22.27
N ASP A 257 23.33 17.93 -23.26
CA ASP A 257 23.67 17.65 -24.66
C ASP A 257 25.06 17.00 -24.71
N SER A 258 25.08 15.69 -24.92
CA SER A 258 26.28 15.00 -25.39
C SER A 258 26.01 14.58 -26.82
N ASP A 259 26.56 15.39 -27.73
CA ASP A 259 26.82 15.01 -29.11
C ASP A 259 27.63 13.70 -29.10
N VAL A 260 26.95 12.57 -29.28
CA VAL A 260 27.58 11.31 -29.65
C VAL A 260 27.49 11.21 -31.16
N ASP A 261 28.63 11.45 -31.79
CA ASP A 261 28.91 11.25 -33.21
C ASP A 261 28.64 9.78 -33.58
N VAL A 262 27.50 9.54 -34.27
CA VAL A 262 27.17 8.24 -34.85
C VAL A 262 27.87 8.16 -36.20
N THR A 263 29.06 7.56 -36.23
CA THR A 263 29.66 7.09 -37.48
C THR A 263 29.19 5.67 -37.76
N ASP A 264 28.48 5.54 -38.88
CA ASP A 264 28.12 4.32 -39.61
C ASP A 264 29.12 3.16 -39.48
N GLU A 265 28.64 1.98 -39.08
CA GLU A 265 29.14 0.73 -39.64
C GLU A 265 27.97 -0.22 -39.92
N ILE A 266 27.55 -0.23 -41.18
CA ILE A 266 26.56 -1.12 -41.76
C ILE A 266 27.17 -2.51 -41.85
N VAL A 267 26.68 -3.47 -41.06
CA VAL A 267 26.94 -4.90 -41.31
C VAL A 267 25.82 -5.44 -42.18
N VAL A 268 26.16 -5.64 -43.46
CA VAL A 268 25.32 -6.31 -44.46
C VAL A 268 25.20 -7.79 -44.06
N ILE A 269 23.97 -8.24 -43.81
CA ILE A 269 23.64 -9.66 -43.71
C ILE A 269 23.30 -10.11 -45.14
N GLU A 270 24.18 -10.90 -45.74
CA GLU A 270 23.88 -11.61 -46.98
C GLU A 270 23.27 -12.98 -46.64
N ASP A 271 22.04 -13.18 -47.12
CA ASP A 271 21.36 -14.46 -47.26
C ASP A 271 22.19 -15.42 -48.12
N ASP A 272 22.41 -16.64 -47.66
CA ASP A 272 22.75 -17.76 -48.55
C ASP A 272 22.15 -19.08 -48.01
N GLU A 273 21.01 -19.46 -48.55
CA GLU A 273 20.60 -20.87 -48.63
C GLU A 273 21.25 -21.48 -49.88
N PRO A 274 21.77 -22.73 -49.84
CA PRO A 274 20.89 -23.82 -50.30
C PRO A 274 21.17 -25.28 -49.82
N ARG A 275 20.07 -26.06 -49.87
CA ARG A 275 19.87 -27.43 -50.41
C ARG A 275 20.34 -28.70 -49.68
N ASP A 276 19.33 -29.54 -49.42
CA ASP A 276 19.16 -30.98 -49.76
C ASP A 276 20.40 -31.77 -50.23
N GLU A 277 20.68 -32.90 -49.57
CA GLU A 277 20.95 -34.18 -50.24
C GLU A 277 20.78 -35.39 -49.29
N ARG A 278 20.34 -36.50 -49.89
CA ARG A 278 19.90 -37.79 -49.30
C ARG A 278 21.04 -38.81 -49.19
N ASP A 279 20.76 -39.86 -48.42
CA ASP A 279 21.38 -41.21 -48.42
C ASP A 279 22.89 -41.25 -48.08
N GLU A 280 23.46 -42.20 -47.33
CA GLU A 280 23.31 -43.65 -47.39
C GLU A 280 23.62 -44.30 -46.02
N ARG A 281 23.02 -45.47 -45.81
CA ARG A 281 23.44 -46.46 -44.82
C ARG A 281 24.76 -47.09 -45.27
N GLU A 282 25.69 -47.37 -44.37
CA GLU A 282 26.45 -48.63 -44.44
C GLU A 282 27.02 -49.03 -43.07
N ASP A 283 26.95 -50.33 -42.84
CA ASP A 283 27.41 -51.08 -41.69
C ASP A 283 28.91 -50.86 -41.37
N ARG A 284 29.30 -51.16 -40.12
CA ARG A 284 30.18 -52.29 -39.77
C ARG A 284 31.24 -52.01 -38.69
N ASP A 285 31.09 -52.76 -37.60
CA ASP A 285 32.07 -53.38 -36.70
C ASP A 285 33.14 -52.58 -35.93
N LYS A 286 33.26 -53.05 -34.66
CA LYS A 286 34.40 -53.17 -33.72
C LYS A 286 34.25 -52.26 -32.50
N ALA A 287 34.38 -52.73 -31.26
CA ALA A 287 34.63 -54.06 -30.68
C ALA A 287 34.24 -53.99 -29.19
#